data_AF-A0A4Y5P878-F1
#
_entry.id   AF-A0A4Y5P878-F1
#
_cell.length_a   1.000
_cell.length_b   1.000
_cell.length_c   1.000
_cell.angle_alpha   90.00
_cell.angle_beta   90.00
_cell.angle_gamma   90.00
#
_symmetry.space_group_name_H-M   'P 1'
#
loop_
_entity.id
_entity.type
_entity.pdbx_description
1 polymer ?
#
loop_
_entity_poly.entity_id
_entity_poly.type
_entity_poly.pdbx_seq_one_letter_code
_entity_poly.pdbx_strand_id
1 'polypeptide(L)'
;GINVWCAAGKKTFTAEEIAYQVQNAQPDRLVSHRELILPQLAAPGVAIRELKKLCGFTGRFGPILASMLPKFLQTGKEDETMRTVTFSLEERAVLIPLEVCMLWKKLLMALTVFFLVSGISPEVFSFAAGLARSTTLLLATLTAILAGAVLTPLLLPWIPFRQFWLKGALAGGLAALLFLFAADAKLHGVEQLALWLWITGCSAFLAMNFTGCTPYT
;
A
#
# COMPACT_ATOMS: atom_id res chain seq x y z
N GLY A 1 -6.42 -0.48 14.94
CA GLY A 1 -7.01 -1.57 14.15
C GLY A 1 -6.15 -1.86 12.94
N ILE A 2 -6.04 -3.12 12.53
CA ILE A 2 -5.35 -3.59 11.31
C ILE A 2 -6.45 -4.05 10.35
N ASN A 3 -6.28 -3.85 9.03
CA ASN A 3 -7.25 -4.38 8.07
C ASN A 3 -7.32 -5.92 8.13
N VAL A 4 -8.43 -6.52 7.71
CA VAL A 4 -8.69 -7.97 7.88
C VAL A 4 -7.66 -8.84 7.17
N TRP A 5 -7.29 -8.50 5.93
CA TRP A 5 -6.34 -9.27 5.13
C TRP A 5 -4.95 -9.31 5.78
N CYS A 6 -4.42 -8.14 6.17
CA CYS A 6 -3.15 -8.03 6.86
C CYS A 6 -3.20 -8.68 8.25
N ALA A 7 -4.32 -8.59 8.96
CA ALA A 7 -4.47 -9.21 10.28
C ALA A 7 -4.47 -10.75 10.17
N ALA A 8 -5.12 -11.31 9.14
CA ALA A 8 -5.08 -12.73 8.83
C ALA A 8 -3.66 -13.18 8.47
N GLY A 9 -2.97 -12.44 7.58
CA GLY A 9 -1.59 -12.74 7.20
C GLY A 9 -0.59 -12.64 8.37
N LYS A 10 -0.82 -11.72 9.32
CA LYS A 10 -0.01 -11.54 10.53
C LYS A 10 -0.39 -12.48 11.68
N LYS A 11 -1.37 -13.37 11.48
CA LYS A 11 -1.90 -14.28 12.52
C LYS A 11 -2.46 -13.55 13.75
N THR A 12 -2.94 -12.31 13.57
CA THR A 12 -3.68 -11.58 14.61
C THR A 12 -5.19 -11.68 14.41
N PHE A 13 -5.64 -12.32 13.33
CA PHE A 13 -7.03 -12.68 13.08
C PHE A 13 -7.08 -14.18 12.75
N THR A 14 -7.27 -15.00 13.78
CA THR A 14 -7.22 -16.48 13.70
C THR A 14 -8.48 -17.13 14.27
N ALA A 15 -8.60 -18.46 14.14
CA ALA A 15 -9.73 -19.19 14.70
C ALA A 15 -9.79 -19.08 16.24
N GLU A 16 -8.64 -19.08 16.90
CA GLU A 16 -8.51 -18.93 18.35
C GLU A 16 -8.93 -17.52 18.82
N GLU A 17 -8.46 -16.48 18.13
CA GLU A 17 -8.85 -15.10 18.46
C GLU A 17 -10.36 -14.91 18.25
N ILE A 18 -10.91 -15.42 17.15
CA ILE A 18 -12.36 -15.39 16.92
C ILE A 18 -13.11 -16.14 18.03
N ALA A 19 -12.66 -17.35 18.38
CA ALA A 19 -13.30 -18.14 19.43
C ALA A 19 -13.26 -17.44 20.80
N TYR A 20 -12.13 -16.81 21.13
CA TYR A 20 -11.99 -15.99 22.33
C TYR A 20 -12.98 -14.83 22.35
N GLN A 21 -13.10 -14.07 21.24
CA GLN A 21 -14.06 -12.98 21.14
C GLN A 21 -15.51 -13.45 21.20
N VAL A 22 -15.83 -14.61 20.62
CA VAL A 22 -17.17 -15.21 20.70
C VAL A 22 -17.53 -15.57 22.14
N GLN A 23 -16.61 -16.18 22.89
CA GLN A 23 -16.84 -16.54 24.29
C GLN A 23 -17.01 -15.30 25.18
N ASN A 24 -16.28 -14.22 24.89
CA ASN A 24 -16.41 -12.95 25.62
C ASN A 24 -17.71 -12.20 25.28
N ALA A 25 -18.10 -12.18 24.01
CA ALA A 25 -19.29 -11.48 23.55
C ALA A 25 -20.59 -12.24 23.83
N GLN A 26 -20.51 -13.57 24.06
CA GLN A 26 -21.64 -14.46 24.37
C GLN A 26 -22.84 -14.28 23.40
N PRO A 27 -22.61 -14.29 22.07
CA PRO A 27 -23.67 -14.09 21.09
C PRO A 27 -24.72 -15.20 21.16
N ASP A 28 -24.39 -16.32 21.77
CA ASP A 28 -25.30 -17.43 22.00
C ASP A 28 -26.45 -17.15 22.98
N ARG A 29 -26.35 -16.05 23.73
CA ARG A 29 -27.46 -15.53 24.53
C ARG A 29 -28.43 -14.68 23.70
N LEU A 30 -28.02 -14.26 22.50
CA LEU A 30 -28.77 -13.34 21.64
C LEU A 30 -29.41 -14.04 20.43
N VAL A 31 -28.75 -15.08 19.89
CA VAL A 31 -29.22 -15.79 18.71
C VAL A 31 -29.37 -17.30 18.98
N SER A 32 -30.36 -17.91 18.34
CA SER A 32 -30.63 -19.36 18.47
C SER A 32 -29.75 -20.22 17.56
N HIS A 33 -29.22 -19.66 16.47
CA HIS A 33 -28.31 -20.36 15.55
C HIS A 33 -26.85 -20.30 16.06
N ARG A 34 -26.01 -21.18 15.52
CA ARG A 34 -24.58 -21.29 15.86
C ARG A 34 -23.69 -21.12 14.64
N GLU A 35 -23.95 -20.07 13.86
CA GLU A 35 -23.24 -19.79 12.62
C GLU A 35 -22.63 -18.37 12.64
N LEU A 36 -21.36 -18.26 12.27
CA LEU A 36 -20.62 -17.01 12.12
C LEU A 36 -20.33 -16.76 10.65
N ILE A 37 -20.64 -15.54 10.19
CA ILE A 37 -20.25 -15.06 8.86
C ILE A 37 -18.94 -14.30 9.02
N LEU A 38 -17.89 -14.80 8.38
CA LEU A 38 -16.54 -14.26 8.46
C LEU A 38 -16.18 -13.51 7.16
N PRO A 39 -15.35 -12.45 7.20
CA PRO A 39 -14.91 -11.80 5.99
C PRO A 39 -14.10 -12.77 5.10
N GLN A 40 -14.38 -12.82 3.80
CA GLN A 40 -13.70 -13.71 2.85
C GLN A 40 -12.17 -13.57 2.90
N LEU A 41 -11.68 -12.33 3.04
CA LEU A 41 -10.26 -11.99 3.09
C LEU A 41 -9.56 -12.46 4.38
N ALA A 42 -10.28 -13.01 5.36
CA ALA A 42 -9.68 -13.64 6.52
C ALA A 42 -9.22 -15.09 6.24
N ALA A 43 -9.60 -15.68 5.10
CA ALA A 43 -9.35 -17.08 4.78
C ALA A 43 -7.89 -17.56 4.93
N PRO A 44 -6.86 -16.76 4.59
CA PRO A 44 -5.47 -17.18 4.77
C PRO A 44 -5.06 -17.41 6.23
N GLY A 45 -5.76 -16.79 7.20
CA GLY A 45 -5.41 -16.82 8.62
C GLY A 45 -6.38 -17.60 9.51
N VAL A 46 -7.55 -18.00 8.98
CA VAL A 46 -8.63 -18.58 9.79
C VAL A 46 -8.96 -20.02 9.39
N ALA A 47 -8.64 -20.95 10.29
CA ALA A 47 -9.06 -22.35 10.18
C ALA A 47 -10.53 -22.52 10.61
N ILE A 48 -11.48 -22.26 9.70
CA ILE A 48 -12.92 -22.32 10.00
C ILE A 48 -13.36 -23.63 10.67
N ARG A 49 -12.74 -24.76 10.28
CA ARG A 49 -13.09 -26.09 10.80
C ARG A 49 -12.86 -26.20 12.31
N GLU A 50 -11.96 -25.40 12.87
CA GLU A 50 -11.62 -25.44 14.30
C GLU A 50 -12.62 -24.66 15.15
N LEU A 51 -13.35 -23.70 14.58
CA LEU A 51 -14.28 -22.84 15.32
C LEU A 51 -15.34 -23.64 16.09
N LYS A 52 -15.89 -24.70 15.49
CA LYS A 52 -16.89 -25.54 16.15
C LYS A 52 -16.33 -26.22 17.39
N LYS A 53 -15.07 -26.65 17.34
CA LYS A 53 -14.37 -27.27 18.48
C LYS A 53 -14.04 -26.23 19.55
N LEU A 54 -13.62 -25.03 19.15
CA LEU A 54 -13.14 -23.99 20.06
C LEU A 54 -14.26 -23.21 20.76
N CYS A 55 -15.38 -22.94 20.09
CA CYS A 55 -16.45 -22.10 20.63
C CYS A 55 -17.87 -22.60 20.35
N GLY A 56 -18.03 -23.76 19.70
CA GLY A 56 -19.36 -24.32 19.39
C GLY A 56 -20.06 -23.67 18.18
N PHE A 57 -19.49 -22.62 17.59
CA PHE A 57 -20.01 -22.00 16.37
C PHE A 57 -19.33 -22.56 15.11
N THR A 58 -20.10 -22.77 14.06
CA THR A 58 -19.57 -23.03 12.72
C THR A 58 -19.29 -21.71 12.00
N GLY A 59 -18.19 -21.62 11.25
CA GLY A 59 -17.90 -20.46 10.42
C GLY A 59 -18.26 -20.69 8.95
N ARG A 60 -18.67 -19.62 8.27
CA ARG A 60 -18.80 -19.54 6.81
C ARG A 60 -18.20 -18.23 6.33
N PHE A 61 -17.47 -18.24 5.23
CA PHE A 61 -17.00 -16.98 4.63
C PHE A 61 -18.16 -16.28 3.91
N GLY A 62 -18.35 -15.01 4.24
CA GLY A 62 -19.28 -14.11 3.57
C GLY A 62 -18.65 -13.45 2.35
N PRO A 63 -19.26 -12.40 1.80
CA PRO A 63 -18.74 -11.70 0.62
C PRO A 63 -17.42 -10.96 0.91
N ILE A 64 -16.68 -10.67 -0.15
CA ILE A 64 -15.44 -9.87 -0.09
C ILE A 64 -15.71 -8.43 0.37
N LEU A 65 -16.85 -7.86 -0.01
CA LEU A 65 -17.29 -6.51 0.36
C LEU A 65 -18.47 -6.57 1.33
N ALA A 66 -18.37 -5.81 2.43
CA ALA A 66 -19.44 -5.71 3.43
C ALA A 66 -20.76 -5.14 2.84
N SER A 67 -20.69 -4.32 1.80
CA SER A 67 -21.86 -3.79 1.09
C SER A 67 -22.72 -4.87 0.41
N MET A 68 -22.14 -6.03 0.11
CA MET A 68 -22.86 -7.16 -0.49
C MET A 68 -23.56 -8.05 0.55
N LEU A 69 -23.35 -7.80 1.84
CA LEU A 69 -23.91 -8.61 2.93
C LEU A 69 -25.45 -8.72 2.88
N PRO A 70 -26.23 -7.65 2.61
CA PRO A 70 -27.68 -7.77 2.53
C PRO A 70 -28.14 -8.76 1.44
N LYS A 71 -27.51 -8.71 0.26
CA LYS A 71 -27.82 -9.63 -0.85
C LYS A 71 -27.41 -11.07 -0.49
N PHE A 72 -26.23 -11.26 0.10
CA PHE A 72 -25.75 -12.56 0.56
C PHE A 72 -26.71 -13.20 1.58
N LEU A 73 -27.22 -12.41 2.54
CA LEU A 73 -28.15 -12.90 3.56
C LEU A 73 -29.53 -13.26 2.97
N GLN A 74 -30.01 -12.53 1.95
CA GLN A 74 -31.28 -12.81 1.29
C GLN A 74 -31.23 -14.07 0.43
N THR A 75 -30.14 -14.28 -0.32
CA THR A 75 -30.03 -15.42 -1.23
C THR A 75 -29.50 -16.68 -0.53
N GLY A 76 -28.80 -16.52 0.59
CA GLY A 76 -28.08 -17.58 1.29
C GLY A 76 -26.92 -18.19 0.47
N LYS A 77 -26.64 -17.66 -0.72
CA LYS A 77 -25.69 -18.20 -1.70
C LYS A 77 -24.62 -17.18 -2.05
N GLU A 78 -23.40 -17.66 -2.12
CA GLU A 78 -22.27 -16.90 -2.66
C GLU A 78 -22.28 -17.01 -4.18
N ASP A 79 -22.21 -15.86 -4.83
CA ASP A 79 -21.95 -15.74 -6.27
C ASP A 79 -20.44 -15.52 -6.48
N GLU A 80 -19.93 -15.84 -7.67
CA GLU A 80 -18.54 -15.60 -8.06
C GLU A 80 -18.15 -14.12 -7.91
N THR A 81 -19.11 -13.21 -8.17
CA THR A 81 -18.94 -11.77 -7.97
C THR A 81 -18.67 -11.39 -6.51
N MET A 82 -19.18 -12.17 -5.55
CA MET A 82 -18.97 -11.95 -4.12
C MET A 82 -17.63 -12.51 -3.62
N ARG A 83 -16.94 -13.32 -4.43
CA ARG A 83 -15.67 -13.98 -4.10
C ARG A 83 -14.46 -13.42 -4.87
N THR A 84 -14.71 -12.54 -5.84
CA THR A 84 -13.68 -12.05 -6.76
C THR A 84 -13.39 -10.57 -6.52
N VAL A 85 -12.10 -10.22 -6.41
CA VAL A 85 -11.64 -8.82 -6.48
C VAL A 85 -11.35 -8.49 -7.94
N THR A 86 -11.95 -7.42 -8.47
CA THR A 86 -11.77 -7.04 -9.88
C THR A 86 -10.44 -6.33 -10.14
N PHE A 87 -9.84 -5.80 -9.08
CA PHE A 87 -8.65 -4.98 -9.06
C PHE A 87 -8.68 -3.87 -10.11
N SER A 88 -9.83 -3.20 -10.21
CA SER A 88 -10.10 -2.08 -11.12
C SER A 88 -9.21 -0.87 -10.82
N LEU A 89 -9.22 0.14 -11.71
CA LEU A 89 -8.45 1.37 -11.48
C LEU A 89 -8.86 2.07 -10.18
N GLU A 90 -10.16 2.11 -9.89
CA GLU A 90 -10.70 2.69 -8.65
C GLU A 90 -10.23 1.93 -7.42
N GLU A 91 -10.30 0.59 -7.45
CA GLU A 91 -9.83 -0.26 -6.34
C GLU A 91 -8.32 -0.06 -6.07
N ARG A 92 -7.52 0.15 -7.11
CA ARG A 92 -6.09 0.48 -6.96
C ARG A 92 -5.87 1.88 -6.40
N ALA A 93 -6.66 2.86 -6.86
CA ALA A 93 -6.56 4.24 -6.42
C ALA A 93 -6.81 4.38 -4.90
N VAL A 94 -7.73 3.58 -4.35
CA VAL A 94 -8.03 3.54 -2.90
C VAL A 94 -6.82 3.13 -2.04
N LEU A 95 -5.86 2.40 -2.61
CA LEU A 95 -4.66 1.95 -1.88
C LEU A 95 -3.55 3.02 -1.82
N ILE A 96 -3.58 4.02 -2.71
CA ILE A 96 -2.55 5.05 -2.83
C ILE A 96 -2.43 5.94 -1.59
N PRO A 97 -3.52 6.47 -0.99
CA PRO A 97 -3.43 7.37 0.15
C PRO A 97 -2.74 6.75 1.36
N LEU A 98 -2.92 5.44 1.58
CA LEU A 98 -2.30 4.73 2.70
C LEU A 98 -0.78 4.77 2.60
N GLU A 99 -0.23 4.47 1.43
CA GLU A 99 1.22 4.48 1.18
C GLU A 99 1.79 5.89 1.38
N VAL A 100 1.16 6.91 0.79
CA VAL A 100 1.61 8.31 0.91
C VAL A 100 1.56 8.78 2.36
N CYS A 101 0.51 8.43 3.11
CA CYS A 101 0.41 8.71 4.54
C CYS A 101 1.48 7.99 5.36
N MET A 102 1.98 6.83 4.94
CA MET A 102 3.10 6.17 5.63
C MET A 102 4.46 6.84 5.34
N LEU A 103 4.54 7.64 4.27
CA LEU A 103 5.78 8.31 3.85
C LEU A 103 6.06 9.62 4.57
N TRP A 104 5.06 10.33 5.12
CA TRP A 104 5.24 11.72 5.58
C TRP A 104 6.38 11.88 6.61
N LYS A 105 6.52 10.95 7.54
CA LYS A 105 7.61 10.97 8.54
C LYS A 105 8.98 10.83 7.87
N LYS A 106 9.09 9.90 6.91
CA LYS A 106 10.32 9.68 6.14
C LYS A 106 10.65 10.91 5.28
N LEU A 107 9.64 11.51 4.66
CA LEU A 107 9.79 12.73 3.87
C LEU A 107 10.27 13.91 4.73
N LEU A 108 9.69 14.10 5.91
CA LEU A 108 10.11 15.18 6.83
C LEU A 108 11.56 15.01 7.30
N MET A 109 11.95 13.78 7.65
CA MET A 109 13.33 13.47 8.01
C MET A 109 14.29 13.71 6.84
N ALA A 110 13.93 13.23 5.64
CA ALA A 110 14.72 13.40 4.43
C ALA A 110 14.90 14.89 4.09
N LEU A 111 13.84 15.70 4.20
CA LEU A 111 13.90 17.15 3.95
C LEU A 111 14.85 17.86 4.90
N THR A 112 14.79 17.50 6.18
CA THR A 112 15.69 18.07 7.20
C THR A 112 17.15 17.74 6.85
N VAL A 113 17.43 16.47 6.53
CA VAL A 113 18.78 16.03 6.13
C VAL A 113 19.23 16.72 4.84
N PHE A 114 18.37 16.80 3.83
CA PHE A 114 18.71 17.45 2.56
C PHE A 114 18.99 18.92 2.73
N PHE A 115 18.22 19.63 3.55
CA PHE A 115 18.47 21.03 3.84
C PHE A 115 19.83 21.24 4.53
N LEU A 116 20.12 20.45 5.57
CA LEU A 116 21.38 20.54 6.30
C LEU A 116 22.58 20.24 5.40
N VAL A 117 22.53 19.17 4.61
CA VAL A 117 23.61 18.78 3.69
C VAL A 117 23.76 19.77 2.55
N SER A 118 22.64 20.25 1.98
CA SER A 118 22.65 21.18 0.85
C SER A 118 23.22 22.55 1.20
N GLY A 119 23.06 22.97 2.45
CA GLY A 119 23.58 24.23 2.96
C GLY A 119 25.08 24.21 3.20
N ILE A 120 25.72 23.04 3.29
CA ILE A 120 27.18 22.94 3.42
C ILE A 120 27.82 23.52 2.16
N SER A 121 28.57 24.61 2.35
CA SER A 121 29.26 25.34 1.30
C SER A 121 30.71 25.60 1.73
N PRO A 122 31.60 26.04 0.81
CA PRO A 122 32.96 26.45 1.17
C PRO A 122 33.01 27.54 2.27
N GLU A 123 31.91 28.29 2.45
CA GLU A 123 31.72 29.30 3.49
C GLU A 123 31.06 28.71 4.76
N VAL A 124 31.24 27.41 5.02
CA VAL A 124 30.63 26.62 6.11
C VAL A 124 29.13 26.37 5.90
N PHE A 125 28.28 27.40 5.84
CA PHE A 125 26.85 27.22 5.60
C PHE A 125 26.22 28.40 4.85
N SER A 126 25.60 28.12 3.70
CA SER A 126 24.81 29.11 2.95
C SER A 126 23.34 28.75 2.96
N PHE A 127 22.53 29.61 3.58
CA PHE A 127 21.08 29.43 3.63
C PHE A 127 20.44 29.47 2.24
N ALA A 128 20.87 30.42 1.39
CA ALA A 128 20.33 30.56 0.03
C ALA A 128 20.65 29.34 -0.86
N ALA A 129 21.89 28.83 -0.79
CA ALA A 129 22.28 27.63 -1.53
C ALA A 129 21.57 26.38 -0.98
N GLY A 130 21.44 26.29 0.35
CA GLY A 130 20.71 25.22 1.03
C GLY A 130 19.25 25.18 0.60
N LEU A 131 18.58 26.33 0.57
CA LEU A 131 17.19 26.43 0.13
C LEU A 131 17.02 26.05 -1.34
N ALA A 132 17.83 26.61 -2.25
CA ALA A 132 17.73 26.31 -3.68
C ALA A 132 17.95 24.81 -3.97
N ARG A 133 19.04 24.22 -3.47
CA ARG A 133 19.35 22.79 -3.70
C ARG A 133 18.34 21.86 -3.03
N SER A 134 17.88 22.18 -1.83
CA SER A 134 16.85 21.37 -1.14
C SER A 134 15.50 21.44 -1.84
N THR A 135 15.13 22.57 -2.46
CA THR A 135 13.91 22.63 -3.27
C THR A 135 13.97 21.71 -4.48
N THR A 136 15.11 21.65 -5.21
CA THR A 136 15.29 20.72 -6.32
C THR A 136 15.20 19.26 -5.86
N LEU A 137 15.87 18.91 -4.75
CA LEU A 137 15.80 17.56 -4.15
C LEU A 137 14.39 17.20 -3.66
N LEU A 138 13.66 18.16 -3.09
CA LEU A 138 12.27 17.99 -2.68
C LEU A 138 11.39 17.69 -3.90
N LEU A 139 11.48 18.49 -4.96
CA LEU A 139 10.69 18.28 -6.17
C LEU A 139 11.04 16.95 -6.86
N ALA A 140 12.32 16.56 -6.88
CA ALA A 140 12.75 15.25 -7.38
C ALA A 140 12.15 14.13 -6.52
N THR A 141 12.17 14.26 -5.19
CA THR A 141 11.58 13.28 -4.28
C THR A 141 10.06 13.17 -4.44
N LEU A 142 9.35 14.30 -4.58
CA LEU A 142 7.92 14.30 -4.89
C LEU A 142 7.63 13.63 -6.24
N THR A 143 8.46 13.87 -7.24
CA THR A 143 8.37 13.19 -8.55
C THR A 143 8.53 11.68 -8.39
N ALA A 144 9.48 11.23 -7.57
CA ALA A 144 9.69 9.82 -7.28
C ALA A 144 8.48 9.18 -6.58
N ILE A 145 7.86 9.92 -5.63
CA ILE A 145 6.64 9.48 -4.93
C ILE A 145 5.48 9.37 -5.92
N LEU A 146 5.27 10.37 -6.77
CA LEU A 146 4.24 10.34 -7.80
C LEU A 146 4.46 9.17 -8.77
N ALA A 147 5.69 8.92 -9.21
CA ALA A 147 5.99 7.81 -10.11
C ALA A 147 5.78 6.43 -9.44
N GLY A 148 6.36 6.23 -8.25
CA GLY A 148 6.40 4.93 -7.59
C GLY A 148 5.14 4.57 -6.83
N ALA A 149 4.57 5.53 -6.07
CA ALA A 149 3.43 5.28 -5.19
C ALA A 149 2.07 5.60 -5.85
N VAL A 150 2.04 6.40 -6.92
CA VAL A 150 0.78 6.79 -7.59
C VAL A 150 0.68 6.20 -8.99
N LEU A 151 1.58 6.56 -9.90
CA LEU A 151 1.52 6.15 -11.30
C LEU A 151 1.72 4.64 -11.47
N THR A 152 2.66 4.04 -10.74
CA THR A 152 2.95 2.61 -10.88
C THR A 152 1.74 1.72 -10.49
N PRO A 153 1.07 1.93 -9.33
CA PRO A 153 -0.18 1.22 -9.01
C PRO A 153 -1.30 1.45 -10.02
N LEU A 154 -1.51 2.69 -10.48
CA LEU A 154 -2.57 2.99 -11.44
C LEU A 154 -2.31 2.27 -12.77
N LEU A 155 -1.07 2.32 -13.23
CA LEU A 155 -0.67 1.78 -14.54
C LEU A 155 -0.23 0.31 -14.50
N LEU A 156 -0.39 -0.36 -13.36
CA LEU A 156 0.21 -1.67 -13.10
C LEU A 156 0.00 -2.73 -14.20
N PRO A 157 -1.18 -2.89 -14.82
CA PRO A 157 -1.41 -3.91 -15.85
C PRO A 157 -0.70 -3.62 -17.17
N TRP A 158 -0.41 -2.34 -17.44
CA TRP A 158 0.18 -1.90 -18.71
C TRP A 158 1.70 -1.79 -18.64
N ILE A 159 2.28 -1.68 -17.43
CA ILE A 159 3.73 -1.68 -17.27
C ILE A 159 4.24 -3.13 -17.48
N PRO A 160 5.15 -3.37 -18.44
CA PRO A 160 5.75 -4.67 -18.65
C PRO A 160 6.51 -5.11 -17.38
N PHE A 161 6.95 -6.36 -17.30
CA PHE A 161 7.61 -6.99 -16.14
C PHE A 161 6.67 -7.60 -15.09
N ARG A 162 7.15 -8.65 -14.43
CA ARG A 162 6.49 -9.26 -13.26
C ARG A 162 6.91 -8.59 -11.96
N GLN A 163 8.18 -8.18 -11.87
CA GLN A 163 8.76 -7.62 -10.66
C GLN A 163 8.33 -6.15 -10.47
N PHE A 164 7.76 -5.84 -9.32
CA PHE A 164 7.26 -4.48 -9.01
C PHE A 164 8.36 -3.42 -8.99
N TRP A 165 9.57 -3.76 -8.52
CA TRP A 165 10.69 -2.82 -8.52
C TRP A 165 11.10 -2.41 -9.94
N LEU A 166 11.02 -3.32 -10.93
CA LEU A 166 11.27 -3.00 -12.34
C LEU A 166 10.19 -2.07 -12.89
N LYS A 167 8.92 -2.30 -12.52
CA LYS A 167 7.82 -1.41 -12.92
C LYS A 167 8.02 0.01 -12.39
N GLY A 168 8.38 0.12 -11.12
CA GLY A 168 8.68 1.40 -10.48
C GLY A 168 9.94 2.05 -11.02
N ALA A 169 10.98 1.28 -11.35
CA ALA A 169 12.18 1.79 -12.00
C ALA A 169 11.88 2.33 -13.40
N LEU A 170 11.05 1.66 -14.19
CA LEU A 170 10.65 2.14 -15.52
C LEU A 170 9.83 3.44 -15.41
N ALA A 171 8.78 3.45 -14.59
CA ALA A 171 7.95 4.63 -14.38
C ALA A 171 8.76 5.80 -13.81
N GLY A 172 9.64 5.52 -12.84
CA GLY A 172 10.54 6.48 -12.22
C GLY A 172 11.57 7.04 -13.18
N GLY A 173 12.20 6.19 -14.00
CA GLY A 173 13.18 6.60 -14.99
C GLY A 173 12.58 7.51 -16.06
N LEU A 174 11.37 7.20 -16.55
CA LEU A 174 10.64 8.07 -17.46
C LEU A 174 10.24 9.40 -16.80
N ALA A 175 9.74 9.36 -15.57
CA ALA A 175 9.43 10.58 -14.81
C ALA A 175 10.67 11.43 -14.53
N ALA A 176 11.82 10.79 -14.29
CA ALA A 176 13.09 11.46 -14.09
C ALA A 176 13.58 12.17 -15.35
N LEU A 177 13.41 11.56 -16.53
CA LEU A 177 13.73 12.23 -17.81
C LEU A 177 12.85 13.47 -18.03
N LEU A 178 11.55 13.37 -17.74
CA LEU A 178 10.64 14.52 -17.82
C LEU A 178 11.01 15.62 -16.80
N PHE A 179 11.38 15.22 -15.59
CA PHE A 179 11.84 16.14 -14.55
C PHE A 179 13.10 16.90 -14.98
N LEU A 180 14.10 16.18 -15.52
CA LEU A 180 15.34 16.79 -15.99
C LEU A 180 15.13 17.69 -17.21
N PHE A 181 14.20 17.34 -18.10
CA PHE A 181 13.84 18.19 -19.24
C PHE A 181 13.17 19.51 -18.80
N ALA A 182 12.40 19.47 -17.72
CA ALA A 182 11.75 20.65 -17.15
C ALA A 182 12.66 21.44 -16.18
N ALA A 183 13.76 20.86 -15.73
CA ALA A 183 14.69 21.49 -14.79
C ALA A 183 15.54 22.56 -15.49
N ASP A 184 15.98 23.55 -14.71
CA ASP A 184 16.80 24.67 -15.19
C ASP A 184 18.12 24.17 -15.81
N ALA A 185 18.56 24.81 -16.91
CA ALA A 185 19.69 24.39 -17.74
C ALA A 185 21.07 24.48 -17.04
N LYS A 186 21.09 24.89 -15.76
CA LYS A 186 22.30 25.06 -14.95
C LYS A 186 22.78 23.78 -14.27
N LEU A 187 22.05 22.67 -14.36
CA LEU A 187 22.45 21.40 -13.76
C LEU A 187 23.58 20.75 -14.55
N HIS A 188 24.67 20.40 -13.87
CA HIS A 188 25.80 19.69 -14.48
C HIS A 188 25.47 18.21 -14.71
N GLY A 189 26.16 17.54 -15.65
CA GLY A 189 25.86 16.15 -16.02
C GLY A 189 25.90 15.15 -14.85
N VAL A 190 26.78 15.36 -13.86
CA VAL A 190 26.82 14.54 -12.64
C VAL A 190 25.59 14.76 -11.76
N GLU A 191 25.12 16.00 -11.63
CA GLU A 191 23.91 16.32 -10.87
C GLU A 191 22.67 15.75 -11.53
N GLN A 192 22.58 15.84 -12.86
CA GLN A 192 21.50 15.23 -13.64
C GLN A 192 21.46 13.71 -13.44
N LEU A 193 22.61 13.04 -13.52
CA LEU A 193 22.69 11.59 -13.27
C LEU A 193 22.30 11.24 -11.83
N ALA A 194 22.74 12.02 -10.85
CA ALA A 194 22.40 11.81 -9.45
C ALA A 194 20.89 11.94 -9.21
N LEU A 195 20.25 12.97 -9.77
CA LEU A 195 18.80 13.17 -9.70
C LEU A 195 18.04 12.05 -10.42
N TRP A 196 18.53 11.60 -11.58
CA TRP A 196 17.92 10.50 -12.31
C TRP A 196 17.95 9.19 -11.51
N LEU A 197 19.10 8.85 -10.93
CA LEU A 197 19.27 7.67 -10.07
C LEU A 197 18.43 7.79 -8.80
N TRP A 198 18.35 8.98 -8.20
CA TRP A 198 17.54 9.25 -7.02
C TRP A 198 16.05 8.98 -7.28
N ILE A 199 15.50 9.60 -8.33
CA ILE A 199 14.08 9.45 -8.69
C ILE A 199 13.76 8.00 -9.04
N THR A 200 14.60 7.38 -9.88
CA THR A 200 14.43 6.00 -10.32
C THR A 200 14.49 5.02 -9.15
N GLY A 201 15.49 5.15 -8.27
CA GLY A 201 15.69 4.28 -7.12
C GLY A 201 14.57 4.43 -6.08
N CYS A 202 14.17 5.67 -5.77
CA CYS A 202 13.06 5.91 -4.85
C CYS A 202 11.74 5.38 -5.42
N SER A 203 11.46 5.62 -6.70
CA SER A 203 10.26 5.09 -7.37
C SER A 203 10.22 3.56 -7.37
N ALA A 204 11.35 2.91 -7.67
CA ALA A 204 11.47 1.45 -7.64
C ALA A 204 11.20 0.88 -6.24
N PHE A 205 11.77 1.49 -5.20
CA PHE A 205 11.54 1.10 -3.81
C PHE A 205 10.07 1.26 -3.41
N LEU A 206 9.43 2.37 -3.80
CA LEU A 206 8.02 2.61 -3.46
C LEU A 206 7.08 1.65 -4.18
N ALA A 207 7.32 1.36 -5.46
CA ALA A 207 6.55 0.36 -6.18
C ALA A 207 6.66 -1.03 -5.56
N MET A 208 7.84 -1.39 -5.04
CA MET A 208 8.07 -2.67 -4.36
C MET A 208 7.20 -2.83 -3.11
N ASN A 209 6.92 -1.74 -2.37
CA ASN A 209 6.03 -1.81 -1.20
C ASN A 209 4.60 -2.21 -1.57
N PHE A 210 4.18 -1.97 -2.82
CA PHE A 210 2.84 -2.31 -3.30
C PHE A 210 2.62 -3.83 -3.48
N THR A 211 3.69 -4.64 -3.50
CA THR A 211 3.60 -6.11 -3.64
C THR A 211 2.62 -6.77 -2.67
N GLY A 212 2.53 -6.28 -1.42
CA GLY A 212 1.64 -6.83 -0.40
C GLY A 212 0.17 -6.41 -0.51
N CYS A 213 -0.16 -5.51 -1.44
CA CYS A 213 -1.48 -4.90 -1.58
C CYS A 213 -2.22 -5.33 -2.87
N THR A 214 -1.67 -6.27 -3.64
CA THR A 214 -2.24 -6.68 -4.93
C THR A 214 -2.42 -8.20 -5.00
N PRO A 215 -3.42 -8.67 -5.77
CA PRO A 215 -3.50 -10.08 -6.17
C PRO A 215 -2.53 -10.44 -7.31
N TYR A 216 -1.74 -9.49 -7.81
CA TYR A 216 -0.73 -9.73 -8.84
C TYR A 216 0.56 -10.27 -8.20
N THR A 217 0.88 -11.53 -8.49
CA THR A 217 2.17 -12.17 -8.17
C THR A 217 2.79 -12.78 -9.40
#